data_AF-A0A6H9XP04-F1
#
_entry.id   AF-A0A6H9XP04-F1
#
_cell.length_a   1.000
_cell.length_b   1.000
_cell.length_c   1.000
_cell.angle_alpha   90.00
_cell.angle_beta   90.00
_cell.angle_gamma   90.00
#
_symmetry.space_group_name_H-M   'P 1'
#
loop_
_entity.id
_entity.type
_entity.pdbx_description
1 polymer ?
#
loop_
_entity_poly.entity_id
_entity_poly.type
_entity_poly.pdbx_seq_one_letter_code
_entity_poly.pdbx_strand_id
1 'polypeptide(L)'
;MPNLDHRFARRLRILRRVVSKVTVVDLHQRTFVAGPALLERFTLGVLAAEGVRAIVENNHLSRELVGEELKRRGLSESVNALMADAQSLETVSDMSSEQKLEQLAAQIEGKGITNSTLGHIGRVIDSIEPETGYMINPTMMSSQEHLDDLYATNADDRAIDAYVAGVEITSESPSTNLLAVDTDNKAADAETLEQEADSTQHLTL
;
A
#
# COMPACT_ATOMS: atom_id res chain seq x y z
N MET A 1 12.28 -13.50 -8.45
CA MET A 1 10.95 -12.84 -8.36
C MET A 1 9.73 -13.66 -8.78
N PRO A 2 9.75 -14.64 -9.72
CA PRO A 2 8.50 -15.31 -10.14
C PRO A 2 7.76 -16.04 -9.01
N ASN A 3 8.45 -16.39 -7.92
CA ASN A 3 7.83 -16.97 -6.74
C ASN A 3 6.99 -15.95 -5.94
N LEU A 4 7.29 -14.64 -5.98
CA LEU A 4 6.50 -13.63 -5.25
C LEU A 4 5.15 -13.37 -5.94
N ASP A 5 5.19 -13.03 -7.23
CA ASP A 5 3.98 -12.73 -8.00
C ASP A 5 2.99 -13.90 -7.99
N HIS A 6 3.47 -15.11 -8.29
CA HIS A 6 2.64 -16.30 -8.26
C HIS A 6 1.96 -16.54 -6.89
N ARG A 7 2.72 -16.40 -5.80
CA ARG A 7 2.17 -16.52 -4.43
C ARG A 7 1.15 -15.42 -4.14
N PHE A 8 1.47 -14.17 -4.46
CA PHE A 8 0.58 -13.05 -4.19
C PHE A 8 -0.72 -13.13 -5.02
N ALA A 9 -0.61 -13.47 -6.30
CA ALA A 9 -1.73 -13.73 -7.19
C ALA A 9 -2.67 -14.81 -6.61
N ARG A 10 -2.12 -15.93 -6.15
CA ARG A 10 -2.91 -16.98 -5.51
C ARG A 10 -3.72 -16.45 -4.32
N ARG A 11 -3.12 -15.65 -3.45
CA ARG A 11 -3.81 -15.07 -2.28
C ARG A 11 -4.90 -14.10 -2.68
N LEU A 12 -4.66 -13.27 -3.70
CA LEU A 12 -5.70 -12.41 -4.27
C LEU A 12 -6.88 -13.21 -4.83
N ARG A 13 -6.65 -14.36 -5.47
CA ARG A 13 -7.74 -15.25 -5.93
C ARG A 13 -8.57 -15.79 -4.77
N ILE A 14 -7.91 -16.21 -3.68
CA ILE A 14 -8.60 -16.68 -2.45
C ILE A 14 -9.47 -15.55 -1.89
N LEU A 15 -8.89 -14.38 -1.66
CA LEU A 15 -9.60 -13.22 -1.14
C LEU A 15 -10.78 -12.85 -2.05
N ARG A 16 -10.56 -12.72 -3.37
CA ARG A 16 -11.59 -12.41 -4.35
C ARG A 16 -12.76 -13.39 -4.30
N ARG A 17 -12.47 -14.69 -4.27
CA ARG A 17 -13.51 -15.74 -4.21
C ARG A 17 -14.37 -15.62 -2.96
N VAL A 18 -13.76 -15.34 -1.83
CA VAL A 18 -14.46 -15.19 -0.56
C VAL A 18 -15.31 -13.92 -0.56
N VAL A 19 -14.71 -12.78 -0.94
CA VAL A 19 -15.38 -11.47 -0.85
C VAL A 19 -16.51 -11.33 -1.87
N SER A 20 -16.46 -12.07 -2.97
CA SER A 20 -17.52 -12.10 -4.00
C SER A 20 -18.80 -12.83 -3.55
N LYS A 21 -18.78 -13.50 -2.38
CA LYS A 21 -19.89 -14.32 -1.88
C LYS A 21 -20.50 -13.80 -0.57
N VAL A 22 -19.90 -12.78 0.03
CA VAL A 22 -20.25 -12.30 1.37
C VAL A 22 -20.92 -10.94 1.32
N THR A 23 -21.71 -10.66 2.35
CA THR A 23 -22.38 -9.38 2.53
C THR A 23 -21.39 -8.32 3.04
N VAL A 24 -21.54 -7.09 2.53
CA VAL A 24 -20.89 -5.90 3.09
C VAL A 24 -21.67 -5.46 4.31
N VAL A 25 -21.00 -5.40 5.47
CA VAL A 25 -21.67 -5.11 6.75
C VAL A 25 -21.46 -3.67 7.18
N ASP A 26 -20.20 -3.20 7.16
CA ASP A 26 -19.85 -1.84 7.56
C ASP A 26 -18.57 -1.38 6.86
N LEU A 27 -18.74 -0.92 5.62
CA LEU A 27 -17.66 -0.35 4.82
C LEU A 27 -17.92 1.14 4.61
N HIS A 28 -17.10 1.98 5.22
CA HIS A 28 -17.20 3.42 5.02
C HIS A 28 -16.72 3.78 3.63
N GLN A 29 -17.60 4.42 2.87
CA GLN A 29 -17.28 4.98 1.57
C GLN A 29 -16.28 6.13 1.75
N ARG A 30 -15.17 6.08 1.01
CA ARG A 30 -14.20 7.17 1.00
C ARG A 30 -14.68 8.28 0.06
N THR A 31 -14.36 9.52 0.41
CA THR A 31 -14.59 10.68 -0.47
C THR A 31 -13.75 10.58 -1.75
N PHE A 32 -12.52 10.06 -1.63
CA PHE A 32 -11.62 9.82 -2.74
C PHE A 32 -11.06 8.41 -2.67
N VAL A 33 -10.90 7.80 -3.85
CA VAL A 33 -10.17 6.55 -4.03
C VAL A 33 -8.67 6.83 -3.85
N ALA A 34 -7.86 5.83 -3.49
CA ALA A 34 -6.41 5.98 -3.53
C ALA A 34 -5.93 6.19 -4.98
N GLY A 35 -5.23 7.30 -5.23
CA GLY A 35 -4.63 7.60 -6.53
C GLY A 35 -3.25 6.95 -6.71
N PRO A 36 -2.67 7.03 -7.92
CA PRO A 36 -1.39 6.40 -8.25
C PRO A 36 -0.27 6.68 -7.24
N ALA A 37 -0.05 7.94 -6.88
CA ALA A 37 1.06 8.32 -6.00
C ALA A 37 0.85 7.79 -4.57
N LEU A 38 -0.37 7.79 -4.05
CA LEU A 38 -0.66 7.14 -2.76
C LEU A 38 -0.43 5.63 -2.83
N LEU A 39 -0.82 4.98 -3.92
CA LEU A 39 -0.66 3.53 -4.10
C LEU A 39 0.81 3.09 -4.14
N GLU A 40 1.72 3.93 -4.63
CA GLU A 40 3.17 3.65 -4.58
C GLU A 40 3.72 3.47 -3.16
N ARG A 41 3.06 4.07 -2.16
CA ARG A 41 3.46 4.01 -0.74
C ARG A 41 2.86 2.82 -0.01
N PHE A 42 1.91 2.11 -0.61
CA PHE A 42 1.24 0.99 0.02
C PHE A 42 2.12 -0.26 0.03
N THR A 43 2.11 -1.00 1.14
CA THR A 43 2.67 -2.36 1.19
C THR A 43 1.83 -3.31 0.31
N LEU A 44 2.33 -4.51 0.03
CA LEU A 44 1.53 -5.50 -0.71
C LEU A 44 0.25 -5.87 0.03
N GLY A 45 0.28 -5.91 1.36
CA GLY A 45 -0.91 -6.13 2.17
C GLY A 45 -1.93 -5.01 2.01
N VAL A 46 -1.50 -3.75 2.08
CA VAL A 46 -2.41 -2.62 1.88
C VAL A 46 -2.96 -2.61 0.44
N LEU A 47 -2.15 -2.94 -0.58
CA LEU A 47 -2.64 -3.13 -1.95
C LEU A 47 -3.66 -4.27 -2.08
N ALA A 48 -3.45 -5.40 -1.40
CA ALA A 48 -4.43 -6.48 -1.38
C ALA A 48 -5.76 -6.04 -0.75
N ALA A 49 -5.69 -5.30 0.36
CA ALA A 49 -6.87 -4.76 1.01
C ALA A 49 -7.60 -3.73 0.12
N GLU A 50 -6.87 -2.87 -0.58
CA GLU A 50 -7.45 -1.90 -1.51
C GLU A 50 -8.07 -2.58 -2.74
N GLY A 51 -7.41 -3.60 -3.29
CA GLY A 51 -7.97 -4.44 -4.35
C GLY A 51 -9.25 -5.15 -3.91
N VAL A 52 -9.29 -5.70 -2.68
CA VAL A 52 -10.51 -6.28 -2.11
C VAL A 52 -11.61 -5.24 -1.95
N ARG A 53 -11.29 -4.04 -1.43
CA ARG A 53 -12.24 -2.94 -1.33
C ARG A 53 -12.85 -2.60 -2.70
N ALA A 54 -12.02 -2.45 -3.73
CA ALA A 54 -12.46 -2.17 -5.10
C ALA A 54 -13.37 -3.26 -5.69
N ILE A 55 -13.16 -4.53 -5.29
CA ILE A 55 -14.05 -5.64 -5.66
C ILE A 55 -15.41 -5.50 -4.99
N VAL A 56 -15.39 -5.31 -3.67
CA VAL A 56 -16.58 -5.24 -2.83
C VAL A 56 -17.46 -4.03 -3.16
N GLU A 57 -16.84 -2.88 -3.42
CA GLU A 57 -17.53 -1.64 -3.81
C GLU A 57 -17.94 -1.63 -5.30
N ASN A 58 -17.56 -2.66 -6.08
CA ASN A 58 -17.68 -2.69 -7.53
C ASN A 58 -17.12 -1.44 -8.22
N ASN A 59 -16.01 -0.91 -7.69
CA ASN A 59 -15.37 0.31 -8.17
C ASN A 59 -14.30 -0.04 -9.22
N HIS A 60 -14.63 0.15 -10.51
CA HIS A 60 -13.74 -0.18 -11.61
C HIS A 60 -12.46 0.66 -11.60
N LEU A 61 -12.58 1.98 -11.40
CA LEU A 61 -11.43 2.89 -11.39
C LEU A 61 -10.43 2.51 -10.29
N SER A 62 -10.91 2.25 -9.07
CA SER A 62 -10.06 1.79 -7.97
C SER A 62 -9.34 0.48 -8.32
N ARG A 63 -10.05 -0.46 -8.94
CA ARG A 63 -9.47 -1.75 -9.33
C ARG A 63 -8.39 -1.60 -10.40
N GLU A 64 -8.60 -0.70 -11.36
CA GLU A 64 -7.65 -0.38 -12.42
C GLU A 64 -6.38 0.28 -11.86
N LEU A 65 -6.53 1.28 -10.98
CA LEU A 65 -5.40 1.95 -10.33
C LEU A 65 -4.54 0.98 -9.51
N VAL A 66 -5.17 0.10 -8.72
CA VAL A 66 -4.45 -0.96 -7.99
C VAL A 66 -3.76 -1.92 -8.97
N GLY A 67 -4.43 -2.28 -10.08
CA GLY A 67 -3.86 -3.12 -11.13
C GLY A 67 -2.61 -2.52 -11.78
N GLU A 68 -2.65 -1.24 -12.14
CA GLU A 68 -1.48 -0.55 -12.71
C GLU A 68 -0.33 -0.45 -11.70
N GLU A 69 -0.61 -0.26 -10.41
CA GLU A 69 0.43 -0.29 -9.38
C GLU A 69 1.07 -1.68 -9.23
N LEU A 70 0.27 -2.75 -9.24
CA LEU A 70 0.78 -4.13 -9.24
C LEU A 70 1.65 -4.41 -10.47
N LYS A 71 1.24 -3.91 -11.63
CA LYS A 71 1.98 -4.02 -12.89
C LYS A 71 3.30 -3.24 -12.84
N ARG A 72 3.31 -2.02 -12.28
CA ARG A 72 4.53 -1.22 -12.05
C ARG A 72 5.53 -1.97 -11.18
N ARG A 73 5.02 -2.73 -10.20
CA ARG A 73 5.79 -3.63 -9.32
C ARG A 73 6.21 -4.97 -9.96
N GLY A 74 5.87 -5.21 -11.22
CA GLY A 74 6.19 -6.45 -11.94
C GLY A 74 5.33 -7.65 -11.56
N LEU A 75 4.15 -7.44 -10.96
CA LEU A 75 3.26 -8.48 -10.45
C LEU A 75 2.11 -8.79 -11.43
N SER A 76 2.46 -9.27 -12.62
CA SER A 76 1.50 -9.46 -13.72
C SER A 76 0.46 -10.55 -13.45
N GLU A 77 0.83 -11.65 -12.80
CA GLU A 77 -0.14 -12.69 -12.40
C GLU A 77 -1.14 -12.14 -11.38
N SER A 78 -0.68 -11.25 -10.50
CA SER A 78 -1.51 -10.62 -9.48
C SER A 78 -2.51 -9.64 -10.08
N VAL A 79 -2.12 -8.91 -11.13
CA VAL A 79 -3.07 -8.10 -11.94
C VAL A 79 -4.17 -8.98 -12.51
N ASN A 80 -3.80 -10.11 -13.14
CA ASN A 80 -4.78 -11.05 -13.69
C ASN A 80 -5.70 -11.60 -12.60
N ALA A 81 -5.18 -11.93 -11.42
CA ALA A 81 -5.99 -12.39 -10.29
C ALA A 81 -6.96 -11.32 -9.78
N LEU A 82 -6.53 -10.05 -9.74
CA LEU A 82 -7.37 -8.92 -9.33
C LEU A 82 -8.49 -8.64 -10.36
N MET A 83 -8.19 -8.77 -11.65
CA MET A 83 -9.10 -8.41 -12.74
C MET A 83 -10.04 -9.55 -13.19
N ALA A 84 -9.67 -10.82 -12.97
CA ALA A 84 -10.43 -12.00 -13.41
C ALA A 84 -11.85 -12.04 -12.82
N ASP A 85 -12.83 -12.60 -13.52
CA ASP A 85 -14.18 -12.79 -12.96
C ASP A 85 -14.19 -13.82 -11.81
N ALA A 86 -15.11 -13.65 -10.86
CA ALA A 86 -15.20 -14.56 -9.71
C ALA A 86 -15.46 -16.02 -10.12
N GLN A 87 -16.12 -16.24 -11.26
CA GLN A 87 -16.44 -17.56 -11.80
C GLN A 87 -15.28 -18.22 -12.55
N SER A 88 -14.29 -17.45 -13.01
CA SER A 88 -13.12 -17.96 -13.74
C SER A 88 -11.95 -18.37 -12.83
N LEU A 89 -12.14 -18.28 -11.50
CA LEU A 89 -11.11 -18.65 -10.53
C LEU A 89 -11.18 -20.14 -10.23
N GLU A 90 -10.20 -20.91 -10.74
CA GLU A 90 -10.05 -22.33 -10.41
C GLU A 90 -9.94 -22.56 -8.89
N THR A 91 -10.44 -23.71 -8.44
CA THR A 91 -10.26 -24.19 -7.06
C THR A 91 -8.76 -24.39 -6.81
N VAL A 92 -8.15 -23.49 -6.05
CA VAL A 92 -6.81 -23.68 -5.51
C VAL A 92 -6.89 -24.86 -4.54
N SER A 93 -6.44 -26.03 -4.98
CA SER A 93 -6.40 -27.25 -4.17
C SER A 93 -5.14 -27.27 -3.33
N ASP A 94 -5.33 -27.29 -2.01
CA ASP A 94 -4.37 -27.60 -0.95
C ASP A 94 -3.11 -26.71 -0.82
N MET A 95 -2.75 -26.36 0.43
CA MET A 95 -1.38 -26.50 1.00
C MET A 95 -1.27 -25.72 2.32
N SER A 96 -0.84 -26.42 3.37
CA SER A 96 -0.77 -26.05 4.79
C SER A 96 0.03 -24.81 5.20
N SER A 97 0.50 -23.97 4.27
CA SER A 97 1.35 -22.80 4.55
C SER A 97 0.58 -21.47 4.62
N GLU A 98 -0.72 -21.46 4.31
CA GLU A 98 -1.56 -20.26 4.32
C GLU A 98 -2.63 -20.27 5.43
N GLN A 99 -2.38 -20.97 6.54
CA GLN A 99 -3.33 -21.12 7.65
C GLN A 99 -3.87 -19.75 8.15
N LYS A 100 -3.04 -18.71 8.19
CA LYS A 100 -3.48 -17.35 8.56
C LYS A 100 -4.48 -16.76 7.56
N LEU A 101 -4.29 -17.02 6.26
CA LEU A 101 -5.18 -16.55 5.20
C LEU A 101 -6.48 -17.36 5.17
N GLU A 102 -6.42 -18.67 5.44
CA GLU A 102 -7.62 -19.52 5.58
C GLU A 102 -8.48 -19.09 6.78
N GLN A 103 -7.86 -18.79 7.93
CA GLN A 103 -8.56 -18.26 9.09
C GLN A 103 -9.23 -16.91 8.77
N LEU A 104 -8.52 -16.04 8.05
CA LEU A 104 -9.04 -14.76 7.58
C LEU A 104 -10.22 -14.95 6.61
N ALA A 105 -10.12 -15.88 5.66
CA ALA A 105 -11.20 -16.24 4.75
C ALA A 105 -12.45 -16.71 5.51
N ALA A 106 -12.30 -17.63 6.45
CA ALA A 106 -13.42 -18.10 7.29
C ALA A 106 -14.04 -16.98 8.14
N GLN A 107 -13.23 -16.03 8.64
CA GLN A 107 -13.74 -14.86 9.34
C GLN A 107 -14.56 -13.95 8.42
N ILE A 108 -14.11 -13.72 7.19
CA ILE A 108 -14.84 -12.95 6.19
C ILE A 108 -16.17 -13.64 5.85
N GLU A 109 -16.17 -14.96 5.65
CA GLU A 109 -17.40 -15.72 5.38
C GLU A 109 -18.41 -15.64 6.52
N GLY A 110 -17.95 -15.72 7.77
CA GLY A 110 -18.84 -15.69 8.93
C GLY A 110 -19.31 -14.30 9.36
N LYS A 111 -18.53 -13.24 9.09
CA LYS A 111 -18.78 -11.87 9.62
C LYS A 111 -19.00 -10.81 8.56
N GLY A 112 -18.74 -11.11 7.29
CA GLY A 112 -18.79 -10.16 6.19
C GLY A 112 -17.62 -9.18 6.17
N ILE A 113 -17.71 -8.19 5.28
CA ILE A 113 -16.67 -7.18 5.06
C ILE A 113 -16.95 -5.90 5.83
N THR A 114 -15.93 -5.45 6.57
CA THR A 114 -15.87 -4.15 7.25
C THR A 114 -14.52 -3.48 7.02
N ASN A 115 -14.37 -2.21 7.43
CA ASN A 115 -13.06 -1.53 7.44
C ASN A 115 -12.00 -2.28 8.27
N SER A 116 -12.39 -2.86 9.42
CA SER A 116 -11.46 -3.61 10.27
C SER A 116 -11.03 -4.91 9.60
N THR A 117 -11.93 -5.56 8.87
CA THR A 117 -11.61 -6.72 8.03
C THR A 117 -10.59 -6.37 6.94
N LEU A 118 -10.77 -5.24 6.24
CA LEU A 118 -9.79 -4.77 5.24
C LEU A 118 -8.42 -4.50 5.85
N GLY A 119 -8.37 -3.81 7.00
CA GLY A 119 -7.11 -3.61 7.72
C GLY A 119 -6.47 -4.93 8.20
N HIS A 120 -7.28 -5.93 8.55
CA HIS A 120 -6.78 -7.25 8.92
C HIS A 120 -6.20 -8.02 7.73
N ILE A 121 -6.84 -7.95 6.56
CA ILE A 121 -6.31 -8.51 5.30
C ILE A 121 -4.89 -8.00 5.06
N GLY A 122 -4.69 -6.67 5.12
CA GLY A 122 -3.38 -6.10 4.86
C GLY A 122 -2.30 -6.60 5.82
N ARG A 123 -2.59 -6.58 7.14
CA ARG A 123 -1.64 -7.09 8.14
C ARG A 123 -1.30 -8.57 7.98
N VAL A 124 -2.29 -9.41 7.62
CA VAL A 124 -2.06 -10.85 7.41
C VAL A 124 -1.12 -11.06 6.23
N ILE A 125 -1.39 -10.42 5.10
CA ILE A 125 -0.55 -10.51 3.90
C ILE A 125 0.87 -10.01 4.18
N ASP A 126 1.04 -8.84 4.79
CA ASP A 126 2.36 -8.29 5.12
C ASP A 126 3.12 -9.22 6.08
N SER A 127 2.42 -9.91 7.00
CA SER A 127 3.06 -10.88 7.90
C SER A 127 3.53 -12.17 7.21
N ILE A 128 3.00 -12.47 6.03
CA ILE A 128 3.37 -13.65 5.23
C ILE A 128 4.43 -13.28 4.17
N GLU A 129 4.52 -12.00 3.78
CA GLU A 129 5.49 -11.46 2.82
C GLU A 129 6.27 -10.25 3.40
N PRO A 130 7.05 -10.44 4.48
CA PRO A 130 7.70 -9.34 5.21
C PRO A 130 8.80 -8.62 4.40
N GLU A 131 9.39 -9.28 3.41
CA GLU A 131 10.51 -8.77 2.61
C GLU A 131 10.04 -7.99 1.37
N THR A 132 9.03 -7.13 1.49
CA THR A 132 8.47 -6.38 0.35
C THR A 132 8.58 -4.87 0.51
N GLY A 133 9.27 -4.40 1.57
CA GLY A 133 9.49 -2.98 1.83
C GLY A 133 10.26 -2.25 0.73
N TYR A 134 11.11 -2.93 -0.04
CA TYR A 134 11.82 -2.30 -1.17
C TYR A 134 10.89 -1.90 -2.34
N MET A 135 9.64 -2.37 -2.34
CA MET A 135 8.67 -2.10 -3.41
C MET A 135 7.87 -0.81 -3.17
N ILE A 136 8.01 -0.19 -2.00
CA ILE A 136 7.26 1.01 -1.63
C ILE A 136 8.11 2.26 -1.87
N ASN A 137 7.46 3.36 -2.25
CA ASN A 137 8.03 4.68 -2.12
C ASN A 137 7.93 5.10 -0.64
N PRO A 138 9.04 5.28 0.10
CA PRO A 138 8.98 5.54 1.54
C PRO A 138 8.75 7.03 1.88
N THR A 139 8.68 7.90 0.87
CA THR A 139 8.55 9.34 1.09
C THR A 139 7.10 9.73 1.38
N MET A 140 6.89 10.89 2.02
CA MET A 140 5.58 11.55 2.05
C MET A 140 5.20 12.00 0.64
N MET A 141 3.90 12.11 0.37
CA MET A 141 3.43 12.72 -0.88
C MET A 141 3.75 14.22 -0.90
N SER A 142 4.32 14.68 -2.01
CA SER A 142 4.41 16.10 -2.36
C SER A 142 3.01 16.68 -2.63
N SER A 143 2.88 18.01 -2.62
CA SER A 143 1.60 18.64 -2.98
C SER A 143 1.26 18.46 -4.46
N GLN A 144 2.25 18.36 -5.33
CA GLN A 144 2.04 17.98 -6.73
C GLN A 144 1.47 16.56 -6.85
N GLU A 145 2.03 15.57 -6.14
CA GLU A 145 1.51 14.19 -6.16
C GLU A 145 0.07 14.09 -5.64
N HIS A 146 -0.29 14.88 -4.62
CA HIS A 146 -1.67 14.94 -4.16
C HIS A 146 -2.61 15.52 -5.24
N LEU A 147 -2.18 16.58 -5.93
CA LEU A 147 -2.95 17.19 -7.00
C LEU A 147 -3.14 16.21 -8.18
N ASP A 148 -2.07 15.50 -8.56
CA ASP A 148 -2.11 14.49 -9.61
C ASP A 148 -3.06 13.33 -9.24
N ASP A 149 -3.07 12.89 -7.97
CA ASP A 149 -4.00 11.88 -7.47
C ASP A 149 -5.46 12.38 -7.50
N LEU A 150 -5.73 13.66 -7.21
CA LEU A 150 -7.07 14.23 -7.36
C LEU A 150 -7.55 14.19 -8.81
N TYR A 151 -6.69 14.54 -9.78
CA TYR A 151 -7.02 14.41 -11.20
C TYR A 151 -7.22 12.95 -11.60
N ALA A 152 -6.32 12.05 -11.21
CA ALA A 152 -6.38 10.64 -11.56
C ALA A 152 -7.62 9.93 -11.01
N THR A 153 -8.16 10.41 -9.89
CA THR A 153 -9.34 9.84 -9.23
C THR A 153 -10.65 10.52 -9.62
N ASN A 154 -10.63 11.45 -10.59
CA ASN A 154 -11.77 12.26 -11.01
C ASN A 154 -12.43 13.01 -9.84
N ALA A 155 -11.61 13.64 -8.99
CA ALA A 155 -12.13 14.55 -7.98
C ALA A 155 -12.93 15.69 -8.64
N ASP A 156 -13.95 16.19 -7.93
CA ASP A 156 -14.74 17.34 -8.40
C ASP A 156 -13.86 18.58 -8.58
N ASP A 157 -14.09 19.34 -9.65
CA ASP A 157 -13.31 20.53 -9.99
C ASP A 157 -13.22 21.52 -8.82
N ARG A 158 -14.27 21.65 -7.99
CA ARG A 158 -14.23 22.54 -6.82
C ARG A 158 -13.28 22.03 -5.73
N ALA A 159 -13.13 20.72 -5.58
CA ALA A 159 -12.18 20.14 -4.64
C ALA A 159 -10.74 20.37 -5.12
N ILE A 160 -10.51 20.26 -6.42
CA ILE A 160 -9.22 20.56 -7.06
C ILE A 160 -8.88 22.04 -6.91
N ASP A 161 -9.82 22.93 -7.25
CA ASP A 161 -9.65 24.38 -7.10
C ASP A 161 -9.37 24.78 -5.66
N ALA A 162 -10.11 24.20 -4.70
CA ALA A 162 -9.89 24.44 -3.27
C ALA A 162 -8.50 23.96 -2.82
N TYR A 163 -8.03 22.82 -3.33
CA TYR A 163 -6.69 22.31 -3.03
C TYR A 163 -5.60 23.26 -3.57
N VAL A 164 -5.69 23.64 -4.85
CA VAL A 164 -4.74 24.54 -5.51
C VAL A 164 -4.72 25.93 -4.87
N ALA A 165 -5.86 26.45 -4.44
CA ALA A 165 -5.94 27.74 -3.77
C ALA A 165 -5.39 27.70 -2.33
N GLY A 166 -5.44 26.54 -1.67
CA GLY A 166 -5.08 26.38 -0.26
C GLY A 166 -3.64 25.92 0.00
N VAL A 167 -2.95 25.39 -1.01
CA VAL A 167 -1.64 24.73 -0.86
C VAL A 167 -0.67 25.22 -1.93
N GLU A 168 0.58 25.50 -1.53
CA GLU A 168 1.65 25.74 -2.50
C GLU A 168 2.00 24.44 -3.23
N ILE A 169 1.88 24.46 -4.55
CA ILE A 169 2.13 23.28 -5.39
C ILE A 169 3.62 23.15 -5.67
N THR A 170 4.21 22.06 -5.20
CA THR A 170 5.62 21.71 -5.37
C THR A 170 5.77 20.21 -5.58
N SER A 171 6.78 19.82 -6.37
CA SER A 171 7.19 18.43 -6.57
C SER A 171 8.07 17.91 -5.43
N GLU A 172 8.49 18.76 -4.49
CA GLU A 172 9.32 18.35 -3.37
C GLU A 172 8.49 17.61 -2.31
N SER A 173 8.95 16.41 -1.94
CA SER A 173 8.35 15.69 -0.82
C SER A 173 8.79 16.32 0.52
N PRO A 174 7.86 16.60 1.45
CA PRO A 174 8.19 17.13 2.77
C PRO A 174 9.17 16.24 3.55
N SER A 175 9.13 14.92 3.33
CA SER A 175 10.04 13.99 4.01
C SER A 175 11.47 14.04 3.48
N THR A 176 11.70 14.46 2.23
CA THR A 176 13.06 14.56 1.69
C THR A 176 13.86 15.61 2.46
N ASN A 177 13.21 16.73 2.79
CA ASN A 177 13.82 17.79 3.59
C ASN A 177 14.04 17.35 5.04
N LEU A 178 13.14 16.56 5.63
CA LEU A 178 13.32 16.00 6.97
C LEU A 178 14.46 14.97 7.04
N LEU A 179 14.57 14.10 6.03
CA LEU A 179 15.65 13.11 5.94
C LEU A 179 17.02 13.77 5.72
N ALA A 180 17.08 14.88 4.97
CA ALA A 180 18.30 15.67 4.80
C ALA A 180 18.73 16.30 6.13
N VAL A 181 17.81 16.95 6.85
CA VAL A 181 18.09 17.53 8.18
C VAL A 181 18.56 16.48 9.19
N ASP A 182 17.94 15.29 9.21
CA ASP A 182 18.37 14.19 10.09
C ASP A 182 19.78 13.66 9.73
N THR A 183 20.14 13.66 8.44
CA THR A 183 21.46 13.20 8.00
C THR A 183 22.54 14.23 8.34
N ASP A 184 22.24 15.52 8.14
CA ASP A 184 23.14 16.62 8.49
C ASP A 184 23.36 16.71 10.00
N ASN A 185 22.31 16.49 10.81
CA ASN A 185 22.43 16.44 12.27
C ASN A 185 23.28 15.25 12.73
N LYS A 186 23.10 14.06 12.14
CA LYS A 186 23.94 12.89 12.47
C LYS A 186 25.40 13.06 12.05
N ALA A 187 25.65 13.74 10.95
CA ALA A 187 27.01 14.05 10.51
C ALA A 187 27.68 15.06 11.48
N ALA A 188 26.95 16.09 11.91
CA ALA A 188 27.43 17.05 12.90
C ALA A 188 27.69 16.41 14.28
N ASP A 189 26.82 15.49 14.72
CA ASP A 189 27.01 14.75 15.97
C ASP A 189 28.24 13.83 15.91
N ALA A 190 28.47 13.18 14.76
CA ALA A 190 29.64 12.35 14.54
C ALA A 190 30.95 13.16 14.55
N GLU A 191 30.96 14.33 13.91
CA GLU A 191 32.11 15.24 13.88
C GLU A 191 32.43 15.79 15.28
N THR A 192 31.39 16.06 16.09
CA THR A 192 31.55 16.51 17.48
C THR A 192 32.16 15.42 18.36
N LEU A 193 31.72 14.17 18.20
CA LEU A 193 32.26 13.02 18.95
C LEU A 193 33.73 12.71 18.56
N GLU A 194 34.10 12.87 17.30
CA GLU A 194 35.49 12.73 16.85
C GLU A 194 36.39 13.84 17.43
N GLN A 195 35.92 15.09 17.48
CA GLN A 195 36.66 16.20 18.09
C GLN A 195 36.83 16.05 19.61
N GLU A 196 35.82 15.54 20.32
CA GLU A 196 35.91 15.25 21.75
C GLU A 196 36.88 14.08 22.03
N ALA A 197 36.88 13.04 21.19
CA ALA A 197 37.79 11.91 21.31
C ALA A 197 39.27 12.33 21.12
N ASP A 198 39.57 13.16 20.11
CA ASP A 198 40.92 13.70 19.86
C ASP A 198 41.39 14.66 20.96
N SER A 199 40.48 15.49 21.48
CA SER A 199 40.79 16.42 22.58
C SER A 199 41.13 15.67 23.88
N THR A 200 40.55 14.50 24.10
CA THR A 200 40.80 13.68 25.30
C THR A 200 42.15 12.93 25.22
N GLN A 201 42.63 12.60 24.01
CA GLN A 201 43.94 11.99 23.80
C GLN A 201 45.11 12.97 23.99
N HIS A 202 44.91 14.26 23.72
CA HIS A 202 45.94 15.28 23.92
C HIS A 202 46.15 15.74 25.38
N LEU A 203 45.24 15.38 26.29
CA LEU A 203 45.30 15.72 27.73
C LEU A 203 46.00 14.63 28.59
N THR A 204 46.47 13.53 27.98
CA THR A 204 47.05 12.37 28.68
C THR A 204 48.57 12.19 28.47
N LEU A 205 49.33 13.28 28.33
CA LEU A 205 50.81 13.27 28.27
C LEU A 205 51.44 14.11 29.39
#